data_AF-T0AYL5-F1
#
_entry.id   AF-T0AYL5-F1
#
_cell.length_a   1.000
_cell.length_b   1.000
_cell.length_c   1.000
_cell.angle_alpha   90.00
_cell.angle_beta   90.00
_cell.angle_gamma   90.00
#
_symmetry.space_group_name_H-M   'P 1'
#
loop_
_entity.id
_entity.type
_entity.pdbx_description
1 polymer ?
#
loop_
_entity_poly.entity_id
_entity_poly.type
_entity_poly.pdbx_seq_one_letter_code
_entity_poly.pdbx_strand_id
1 'polypeptide(L)'
;MIGRLFKFHGGIKPDAHKHESASVAIERAPLPSRLVVPLRQSTRASARCIVEVGQKVLKGQRIGEPEGMLGTAVHAPTSGTVIDFGRYTMAHASGLETRCVVIEPDGEERWVEHAAFDAERAGRDASLAWLRDCGLVGLGGATFPSHVKLGKGSGVDTLILNGAECEPWITCDDRLMRERADGILAGARILFRLIGARELVIGIEDNKPEAIAAMRAAAQRVDDPVRIQPVPSLYPAGGEKQLIRVLTGIEIPYGKLSADYAVQCFNVGTAYAVYRAIAHGEPVLSRIVTLTGNVARPGNWEVLIGTPIDELLPLAQPKADTNRYLMGGPMMGFALPRLDVPIVKGSNCIIASSPTLLPPPPPEQPCIRCGECARACPAELQPFELYWHSRARNFGKAQEYKLFDCIECGCCAYVCPSHIPLVDYFRFAKSEIWARERDNTAADQARERFEFRNYRQEREKEEKAAKLAAKAAETRAKLATDTTAVKAEASTATAEDPKKALIAAALARAQAQKASTEVRNTEDLSAETKADIAEIEARRKALNLTAAPPPALAPKAGDPRPDEAPAVEAEGSPQS
;
A
#
# COMPACT_ATOMS: atom_id res chain seq x y z
N MET A 1 -34.87 13.70 20.22
CA MET A 1 -33.73 14.51 20.72
C MET A 1 -32.82 14.80 19.53
N ILE A 2 -32.68 16.06 19.13
CA ILE A 2 -31.66 16.47 18.14
C ILE A 2 -30.33 16.32 18.85
N GLY A 3 -29.50 15.36 18.43
CA GLY A 3 -28.13 15.23 18.95
C GLY A 3 -27.39 16.52 18.65
N ARG A 4 -26.77 17.13 19.68
CA ARG A 4 -25.97 18.34 19.50
C ARG A 4 -24.82 18.01 18.53
N LEU A 5 -24.82 18.64 17.35
CA LEU A 5 -23.71 18.56 16.42
C LEU A 5 -22.54 19.41 16.92
N PHE A 6 -21.33 18.91 16.71
CA PHE A 6 -20.10 19.62 17.01
C PHE A 6 -19.49 20.18 15.73
N LYS A 7 -18.46 21.02 15.88
CA LYS A 7 -17.74 21.65 14.78
C LYS A 7 -16.28 21.19 14.80
N PHE A 8 -15.67 21.13 13.63
CA PHE A 8 -14.22 21.02 13.47
C PHE A 8 -13.69 22.34 12.86
N HIS A 9 -12.39 22.58 13.01
CA HIS A 9 -11.73 23.78 12.49
C HIS A 9 -11.60 23.74 10.96
N GLY A 10 -11.60 24.91 10.32
CA GLY A 10 -11.35 25.04 8.89
C GLY A 10 -12.39 24.37 7.99
N GLY A 11 -11.91 23.76 6.89
CA GLY A 11 -12.75 23.29 5.81
C GLY A 11 -13.15 24.41 4.83
N ILE A 12 -13.78 24.01 3.73
CA ILE A 12 -14.21 24.90 2.64
C ILE A 12 -15.58 24.47 2.10
N LYS A 13 -16.22 25.36 1.34
CA LYS A 13 -17.48 25.08 0.63
C LYS A 13 -17.28 25.28 -0.87
N PRO A 14 -16.71 24.28 -1.57
CA PRO A 14 -16.64 24.32 -3.03
C PRO A 14 -18.04 24.15 -3.63
N ASP A 15 -18.20 24.55 -4.89
CA ASP A 15 -19.41 24.26 -5.65
C ASP A 15 -19.59 22.75 -5.75
N ALA A 16 -20.75 22.25 -5.30
CA ALA A 16 -20.92 20.83 -5.01
C ALA A 16 -21.10 19.96 -6.27
N HIS A 17 -21.62 20.53 -7.37
CA HIS A 17 -21.86 19.84 -8.64
C HIS A 17 -22.54 18.46 -8.49
N LYS A 18 -23.56 18.37 -7.62
CA LYS A 18 -24.31 17.12 -7.39
C LYS A 18 -25.47 16.92 -8.35
N HIS A 19 -26.05 18.01 -8.85
CA HIS A 19 -27.31 17.98 -9.60
C HIS A 19 -27.13 17.37 -11.01
N GLU A 20 -25.90 17.38 -11.51
CA GLU A 20 -25.51 16.87 -12.81
C GLU A 20 -25.76 15.37 -12.93
N SER A 21 -25.44 14.58 -11.89
CA SER A 21 -25.57 13.11 -11.92
C SER A 21 -26.54 12.54 -10.89
N ALA A 22 -26.97 13.30 -9.87
CA ALA A 22 -27.83 12.78 -8.80
C ALA A 22 -29.30 12.58 -9.22
N SER A 23 -29.74 13.11 -10.36
CA SER A 23 -31.14 13.01 -10.80
C SER A 23 -31.45 11.67 -11.48
N VAL A 24 -30.45 11.03 -12.08
CA VAL A 24 -30.60 9.77 -12.83
C VAL A 24 -30.46 8.57 -11.88
N ALA A 25 -31.26 7.53 -12.11
CA ALA A 25 -31.18 6.26 -11.37
C ALA A 25 -29.85 5.53 -11.62
N ILE A 26 -29.48 4.63 -10.72
CA ILE A 26 -28.32 3.76 -10.93
C ILE A 26 -28.62 2.83 -12.10
N GLU A 27 -27.79 2.89 -13.13
CA GLU A 27 -27.88 2.02 -14.30
C GLU A 27 -26.81 0.93 -14.26
N ARG A 28 -27.11 -0.26 -14.80
CA ARG A 28 -26.12 -1.32 -14.90
C ARG A 28 -25.27 -1.10 -16.15
N ALA A 29 -23.94 -1.07 -15.99
CA ALA A 29 -23.04 -1.01 -17.14
C ALA A 29 -23.12 -2.33 -17.94
N PRO A 30 -22.99 -2.28 -19.28
CA PRO A 30 -22.89 -3.48 -20.11
C PRO A 30 -21.62 -4.26 -19.77
N LEU A 31 -21.57 -5.54 -20.19
CA LEU A 31 -20.37 -6.34 -20.06
C LEU A 31 -19.25 -5.78 -20.95
N PRO A 32 -18.05 -5.57 -20.42
CA PRO A 32 -16.91 -5.15 -21.23
C PRO A 32 -16.36 -6.31 -22.06
N SER A 33 -15.52 -6.00 -23.03
CA SER A 33 -14.80 -6.96 -23.86
C SER A 33 -13.83 -7.81 -23.03
N ARG A 34 -13.27 -7.24 -21.97
CA ARG A 34 -12.38 -7.91 -21.02
C ARG A 34 -12.48 -7.28 -19.63
N LEU A 35 -12.11 -8.05 -18.61
CA LEU A 35 -11.98 -7.58 -17.23
C LEU A 35 -10.55 -7.80 -16.77
N VAL A 36 -9.87 -6.73 -16.36
CA VAL A 36 -8.51 -6.77 -15.77
C VAL A 36 -8.65 -6.71 -14.25
N VAL A 37 -8.75 -7.87 -13.60
CA VAL A 37 -9.08 -7.95 -12.18
C VAL A 37 -7.80 -7.97 -11.33
N PRO A 38 -7.50 -6.91 -10.54
CA PRO A 38 -6.29 -6.87 -9.73
C PRO A 38 -6.37 -7.84 -8.56
N LEU A 39 -5.29 -8.59 -8.31
CA LEU A 39 -5.19 -9.41 -7.10
C LEU A 39 -4.89 -8.57 -5.85
N ARG A 40 -4.36 -7.35 -6.04
CA ARG A 40 -4.13 -6.38 -4.97
C ARG A 40 -5.39 -5.53 -4.76
N GLN A 41 -6.11 -5.83 -3.68
CA GLN A 41 -7.34 -5.12 -3.31
C GLN A 41 -7.14 -4.04 -2.22
N SER A 42 -5.96 -3.99 -1.60
CA SER A 42 -5.60 -2.95 -0.63
C SER A 42 -4.13 -2.57 -0.78
N THR A 43 -3.71 -1.47 -0.14
CA THR A 43 -2.31 -1.04 -0.17
C THR A 43 -1.36 -2.00 0.52
N ARG A 44 -1.86 -2.91 1.39
CA ARG A 44 -1.01 -3.71 2.29
C ARG A 44 -0.94 -5.20 1.97
N ALA A 45 -1.80 -5.73 1.11
CA ALA A 45 -1.82 -7.15 0.78
C ALA A 45 -2.27 -7.42 -0.66
N SER A 46 -1.73 -8.49 -1.24
CA SER A 46 -2.17 -9.05 -2.52
C SER A 46 -2.71 -10.46 -2.27
N ALA A 47 -3.74 -10.84 -3.02
CA ALA A 47 -4.22 -12.22 -3.05
C ALA A 47 -3.28 -13.09 -3.88
N ARG A 48 -3.19 -14.38 -3.54
CA ARG A 48 -2.48 -15.39 -4.33
C ARG A 48 -3.40 -15.90 -5.43
N CYS A 49 -2.95 -15.86 -6.69
CA CYS A 49 -3.73 -16.41 -7.80
C CYS A 49 -3.98 -17.92 -7.60
N ILE A 50 -5.20 -18.37 -7.91
CA ILE A 50 -5.59 -19.79 -7.84
C ILE A 50 -6.22 -20.31 -9.14
N VAL A 51 -6.09 -19.55 -10.22
CA VAL A 51 -6.57 -19.93 -11.56
C VAL A 51 -5.44 -19.84 -12.58
N GLU A 52 -5.60 -20.58 -13.68
CA GLU A 52 -4.63 -20.67 -14.76
C GLU A 52 -5.18 -20.07 -16.06
N VAL A 53 -4.28 -19.65 -16.95
CA VAL A 53 -4.66 -19.17 -18.29
C VAL A 53 -5.31 -20.31 -19.07
N GLY A 54 -6.42 -20.01 -19.75
CA GLY A 54 -7.27 -20.99 -20.45
C GLY A 54 -8.39 -21.58 -19.59
N GLN A 55 -8.39 -21.34 -18.26
CA GLN A 55 -9.43 -21.86 -17.37
C GLN A 55 -10.75 -21.11 -17.56
N LYS A 56 -11.87 -21.84 -17.65
CA LYS A 56 -13.21 -21.27 -17.52
C LYS A 56 -13.52 -20.96 -16.07
N VAL A 57 -14.06 -19.78 -15.82
CA VAL A 57 -14.48 -19.32 -14.49
C VAL A 57 -15.95 -18.94 -14.50
N LEU A 58 -16.62 -19.16 -13.38
CA LEU A 58 -17.99 -18.74 -13.15
C LEU A 58 -18.04 -17.39 -12.43
N LYS A 59 -19.14 -16.66 -12.59
CA LYS A 59 -19.38 -15.43 -11.85
C LYS A 59 -19.41 -15.70 -10.34
N GLY A 60 -18.68 -14.90 -9.57
CA GLY A 60 -18.52 -15.10 -8.13
C GLY A 60 -17.49 -16.15 -7.74
N GLN A 61 -16.88 -16.87 -8.69
CA GLN A 61 -15.82 -17.83 -8.40
C GLN A 61 -14.59 -17.13 -7.84
N ARG A 62 -14.01 -17.67 -6.78
CA ARG A 62 -12.73 -17.19 -6.25
C ARG A 62 -11.61 -17.43 -7.26
N ILE A 63 -10.85 -16.38 -7.56
CA ILE A 63 -9.67 -16.40 -8.44
C ILE A 63 -8.40 -16.00 -7.70
N GLY A 64 -8.53 -15.41 -6.51
CA GLY A 64 -7.42 -15.09 -5.64
C GLY A 64 -7.71 -15.44 -4.18
N GLU A 65 -6.82 -16.17 -3.55
CA GLU A 65 -6.88 -16.50 -2.12
C GLU A 65 -6.28 -15.40 -1.24
N PRO A 66 -6.90 -15.09 -0.09
CA PRO A 66 -6.39 -14.07 0.82
C PRO A 66 -5.14 -14.56 1.57
N GLU A 67 -4.02 -13.83 1.45
CA GLU A 67 -2.79 -14.11 2.20
C GLU A 67 -2.60 -13.17 3.41
N GLY A 68 -2.21 -13.74 4.55
CA GLY A 68 -1.94 -12.99 5.78
C GLY A 68 -3.17 -12.28 6.37
N MET A 69 -2.95 -11.56 7.46
CA MET A 69 -4.04 -10.91 8.22
C MET A 69 -4.78 -9.83 7.41
N LEU A 70 -4.06 -9.09 6.56
CA LEU A 70 -4.61 -7.99 5.76
C LEU A 70 -5.10 -8.43 4.37
N GLY A 71 -4.97 -9.70 4.01
CA GLY A 71 -5.43 -10.25 2.72
C GLY A 71 -6.95 -10.40 2.66
N THR A 72 -7.51 -10.17 1.48
CA THR A 72 -8.92 -10.39 1.14
C THR A 72 -9.01 -11.16 -0.18
N ALA A 73 -10.04 -11.99 -0.33
CA ALA A 73 -10.20 -12.82 -1.51
C ALA A 73 -10.57 -11.97 -2.75
N VAL A 74 -10.27 -12.50 -3.93
CA VAL A 74 -10.61 -11.89 -5.23
C VAL A 74 -11.43 -12.87 -6.03
N HIS A 75 -12.46 -12.37 -6.71
CA HIS A 75 -13.46 -13.18 -7.41
C HIS A 75 -13.60 -12.73 -8.86
N ALA A 76 -14.01 -13.65 -9.72
CA ALA A 76 -14.42 -13.37 -11.09
C ALA A 76 -15.71 -12.53 -11.09
N PRO A 77 -15.70 -11.30 -11.65
CA PRO A 77 -16.87 -10.42 -11.71
C PRO A 77 -18.01 -10.97 -12.56
N THR A 78 -17.69 -11.83 -13.52
CA THR A 78 -18.61 -12.53 -14.43
C THR A 78 -18.06 -13.90 -14.83
N SER A 79 -18.84 -14.71 -15.53
CA SER A 79 -18.38 -15.95 -16.16
C SER A 79 -17.60 -15.66 -17.43
N GLY A 80 -16.62 -16.51 -17.73
CA GLY A 80 -15.78 -16.32 -18.90
C GLY A 80 -14.55 -17.21 -18.89
N THR A 81 -13.56 -16.82 -19.69
CA THR A 81 -12.28 -17.53 -19.80
C THR A 81 -11.15 -16.65 -19.29
N VAL A 82 -10.27 -17.19 -18.47
CA VAL A 82 -9.03 -16.51 -18.08
C VAL A 82 -8.10 -16.48 -19.30
N ILE A 83 -7.86 -15.30 -19.84
CA ILE A 83 -7.04 -15.12 -21.05
C ILE A 83 -5.61 -14.69 -20.74
N ASP A 84 -5.34 -14.15 -19.55
CA ASP A 84 -3.99 -13.78 -19.12
C ASP A 84 -3.84 -13.70 -17.58
N PHE A 85 -2.60 -13.87 -17.12
CA PHE A 85 -2.17 -13.60 -15.75
C PHE A 85 -0.82 -12.87 -15.77
N GLY A 86 -0.87 -11.55 -15.59
CA GLY A 86 0.29 -10.67 -15.82
C GLY A 86 0.33 -9.45 -14.92
N ARG A 87 1.32 -8.58 -15.13
CA ARG A 87 1.40 -7.25 -14.49
C ARG A 87 0.69 -6.23 -15.37
N TYR A 88 -0.23 -5.48 -14.78
CA TYR A 88 -1.00 -4.44 -15.46
C TYR A 88 -0.93 -3.14 -14.70
N THR A 89 -0.92 -2.02 -15.43
CA THR A 89 -1.00 -0.67 -14.87
C THR A 89 -2.38 -0.43 -14.26
N MET A 90 -2.40 0.05 -13.01
CA MET A 90 -3.62 0.34 -12.27
C MET A 90 -4.02 1.81 -12.39
N ALA A 91 -5.30 2.09 -12.09
CA ALA A 91 -5.81 3.43 -11.93
C ALA A 91 -5.22 4.09 -10.67
N HIS A 92 -3.99 4.58 -10.78
CA HIS A 92 -3.20 5.20 -9.71
C HIS A 92 -2.32 6.32 -10.29
N ALA A 93 -2.14 7.41 -9.54
CA ALA A 93 -1.40 8.59 -9.99
C ALA A 93 0.04 8.29 -10.43
N SER A 94 0.69 7.28 -9.84
CA SER A 94 2.06 6.88 -10.16
C SER A 94 2.18 5.86 -11.31
N GLY A 95 1.08 5.42 -11.92
CA GLY A 95 1.10 4.30 -12.87
C GLY A 95 1.50 2.97 -12.22
N LEU A 96 1.14 2.75 -10.96
CA LEU A 96 1.47 1.53 -10.20
C LEU A 96 1.02 0.27 -10.95
N GLU A 97 1.92 -0.69 -11.10
CA GLU A 97 1.57 -2.00 -11.65
C GLU A 97 1.26 -3.04 -10.57
N THR A 98 0.33 -3.94 -10.87
CA THR A 98 0.04 -5.09 -10.01
C THR A 98 -0.31 -6.34 -10.80
N ARG A 99 -0.23 -7.50 -10.14
CA ARG A 99 -0.63 -8.78 -10.74
C ARG A 99 -2.15 -8.81 -10.89
N CYS A 100 -2.61 -9.13 -12.08
CA CYS A 100 -4.02 -9.20 -12.43
C CYS A 100 -4.34 -10.50 -13.15
N VAL A 101 -5.58 -10.94 -13.00
CA VAL A 101 -6.19 -11.99 -13.82
C VAL A 101 -7.05 -11.29 -14.85
N VAL A 102 -6.84 -11.59 -16.14
CA VAL A 102 -7.65 -11.03 -17.23
C VAL A 102 -8.67 -12.07 -17.65
N ILE A 103 -9.95 -11.67 -17.65
CA ILE A 103 -11.08 -12.52 -17.98
C ILE A 103 -11.75 -11.95 -19.23
N GLU A 104 -11.93 -12.78 -20.25
CA GLU A 104 -12.82 -12.51 -21.38
C GLU A 104 -14.23 -13.02 -21.01
N PRO A 105 -15.23 -12.13 -20.85
CA PRO A 105 -16.59 -12.54 -20.53
C PRO A 105 -17.21 -13.40 -21.62
N ASP A 106 -17.94 -14.45 -21.25
CA ASP A 106 -18.67 -15.33 -22.20
C ASP A 106 -20.08 -14.82 -22.52
N GLY A 107 -20.55 -13.78 -21.83
CA GLY A 107 -21.88 -13.22 -21.98
C GLY A 107 -22.99 -14.02 -21.28
N GLU A 108 -22.67 -15.15 -20.64
CA GLU A 108 -23.65 -16.03 -19.99
C GLU A 108 -24.01 -15.57 -18.58
N GLU A 109 -23.11 -14.84 -17.91
CA GLU A 109 -23.27 -14.40 -16.51
C GLU A 109 -23.56 -15.57 -15.54
N ARG A 110 -23.03 -16.75 -15.83
CA ARG A 110 -23.29 -17.99 -15.10
C ARG A 110 -22.62 -17.96 -13.73
N TRP A 111 -23.42 -18.02 -12.67
CA TRP A 111 -22.94 -17.98 -11.30
C TRP A 111 -22.40 -19.32 -10.79
N VAL A 112 -21.45 -19.25 -9.85
CA VAL A 112 -21.21 -20.35 -8.91
C VAL A 112 -22.46 -20.58 -8.06
N GLU A 113 -22.61 -21.77 -7.50
CA GLU A 113 -23.63 -21.98 -6.46
C GLU A 113 -23.31 -21.08 -5.24
N HIS A 114 -24.27 -20.28 -4.82
CA HIS A 114 -24.17 -19.42 -3.66
C HIS A 114 -25.51 -19.31 -2.93
N ALA A 115 -25.46 -19.08 -1.63
CA ALA A 115 -26.62 -18.94 -0.78
C ALA A 115 -26.36 -17.93 0.34
N ALA A 116 -27.43 -17.50 1.02
CA ALA A 116 -27.30 -16.68 2.21
C ALA A 116 -26.42 -17.36 3.26
N PHE A 117 -25.53 -16.59 3.88
CA PHE A 117 -24.70 -17.01 5.00
C PHE A 117 -25.40 -16.68 6.32
N ASP A 118 -25.68 -17.72 7.11
CA ASP A 118 -26.29 -17.57 8.43
C ASP A 118 -25.26 -17.09 9.47
N ALA A 119 -25.09 -15.77 9.53
CA ALA A 119 -24.14 -15.12 10.42
C ALA A 119 -24.46 -15.31 11.91
N GLU A 120 -25.74 -15.47 12.25
CA GLU A 120 -26.17 -15.64 13.64
C GLU A 120 -25.76 -17.01 14.16
N ARG A 121 -25.99 -18.07 13.36
CA ARG A 121 -25.59 -19.43 13.72
C ARG A 121 -24.09 -19.66 13.62
N ALA A 122 -23.44 -19.11 12.60
CA ALA A 122 -22.00 -19.32 12.37
C ALA A 122 -21.13 -18.60 13.41
N GLY A 123 -21.66 -17.54 14.03
CA GLY A 123 -20.94 -16.73 14.99
C GLY A 123 -19.98 -15.74 14.34
N ARG A 124 -19.32 -14.94 15.20
CA ARG A 124 -18.53 -13.78 14.78
C ARG A 124 -17.33 -14.15 13.93
N ASP A 125 -16.49 -15.06 14.39
CA ASP A 125 -15.22 -15.36 13.71
C ASP A 125 -15.46 -15.96 12.32
N ALA A 126 -16.45 -16.84 12.18
CA ALA A 126 -16.88 -17.36 10.89
C ALA A 126 -17.45 -16.26 9.99
N SER A 127 -18.22 -15.31 10.55
CA SER A 127 -18.70 -14.14 9.80
C SER A 127 -17.56 -13.24 9.31
N LEU A 128 -16.53 -13.01 10.13
CA LEU A 128 -15.34 -12.25 9.72
C LEU A 128 -14.55 -12.96 8.63
N ALA A 129 -14.37 -14.28 8.77
CA ALA A 129 -13.75 -15.11 7.75
C ALA A 129 -14.57 -15.08 6.45
N TRP A 130 -15.90 -15.18 6.53
CA TRP A 130 -16.79 -15.05 5.38
C TRP A 130 -16.65 -13.70 4.67
N LEU A 131 -16.66 -12.58 5.41
CA LEU A 131 -16.49 -11.26 4.81
C LEU A 131 -15.11 -11.08 4.14
N ARG A 132 -14.05 -11.64 4.74
CA ARG A 132 -12.71 -11.70 4.15
C ARG A 132 -12.72 -12.51 2.85
N ASP A 133 -13.41 -13.63 2.87
CA ASP A 133 -13.55 -14.59 1.78
C ASP A 133 -14.50 -14.14 0.67
N CYS A 134 -15.39 -13.17 0.93
CA CYS A 134 -16.17 -12.44 -0.08
C CYS A 134 -15.38 -11.26 -0.68
N GLY A 135 -14.16 -11.02 -0.21
CA GLY A 135 -13.31 -9.93 -0.70
C GLY A 135 -13.75 -8.55 -0.20
N LEU A 136 -14.40 -8.45 0.96
CA LEU A 136 -14.94 -7.19 1.44
C LEU A 136 -13.84 -6.24 1.96
N VAL A 137 -13.79 -5.05 1.39
CA VAL A 137 -12.94 -3.93 1.81
C VAL A 137 -13.79 -2.65 1.98
N GLY A 138 -13.25 -1.64 2.65
CA GLY A 138 -13.89 -0.34 2.76
C GLY A 138 -14.03 0.35 1.40
N LEU A 139 -15.27 0.57 0.95
CA LEU A 139 -15.59 1.14 -0.37
C LEU A 139 -15.53 2.67 -0.44
N GLY A 140 -15.25 3.34 0.69
CA GLY A 140 -15.07 4.79 0.79
C GLY A 140 -13.73 5.33 0.26
N GLY A 141 -12.95 4.52 -0.48
CA GLY A 141 -11.72 4.94 -1.16
C GLY A 141 -10.45 4.23 -0.68
N ALA A 142 -10.21 4.17 0.63
CA ALA A 142 -8.97 3.62 1.19
C ALA A 142 -8.82 2.09 1.04
N THR A 143 -9.90 1.36 0.74
CA THR A 143 -9.89 -0.11 0.54
C THR A 143 -9.31 -0.92 1.70
N PHE A 144 -9.48 -0.44 2.93
CA PHE A 144 -9.00 -1.16 4.12
C PHE A 144 -9.84 -2.43 4.35
N PRO A 145 -9.23 -3.60 4.67
CA PRO A 145 -9.96 -4.85 4.87
C PRO A 145 -11.04 -4.75 5.96
N SER A 146 -12.30 -5.04 5.61
CA SER A 146 -13.42 -4.84 6.51
C SER A 146 -13.40 -5.79 7.70
N HIS A 147 -12.97 -7.03 7.52
CA HIS A 147 -12.83 -8.01 8.61
C HIS A 147 -11.83 -7.57 9.68
N VAL A 148 -10.78 -6.85 9.28
CA VAL A 148 -9.81 -6.26 10.22
C VAL A 148 -10.38 -5.03 10.89
N LYS A 149 -11.08 -4.17 10.14
CA LYS A 149 -11.71 -2.94 10.66
C LYS A 149 -12.81 -3.23 11.68
N LEU A 150 -13.44 -4.41 11.61
CA LEU A 150 -14.44 -4.89 12.58
C LEU A 150 -13.84 -5.19 13.97
N GLY A 151 -12.51 -5.25 14.12
CA GLY A 151 -11.84 -5.32 15.42
C GLY A 151 -12.13 -6.59 16.23
N LYS A 152 -12.16 -6.47 17.56
CA LYS A 152 -12.34 -7.60 18.48
C LYS A 152 -13.82 -7.93 18.78
N GLY A 153 -14.76 -7.08 18.38
CA GLY A 153 -16.19 -7.22 18.70
C GLY A 153 -16.57 -6.68 20.08
N SER A 154 -15.71 -5.85 20.67
CA SER A 154 -15.90 -5.18 21.95
C SER A 154 -15.11 -3.89 22.00
N GLY A 155 -15.49 -2.96 22.88
CA GLY A 155 -14.75 -1.71 23.09
C GLY A 155 -15.09 -0.59 22.11
N VAL A 156 -16.13 -0.79 21.27
CA VAL A 156 -16.73 0.26 20.46
C VAL A 156 -18.12 0.55 21.01
N ASP A 157 -18.38 1.79 21.37
CA ASP A 157 -19.69 2.24 21.84
C ASP A 157 -20.54 2.73 20.66
N THR A 158 -19.95 3.47 19.72
CA THR A 158 -20.66 4.07 18.59
C THR A 158 -20.16 3.55 17.24
N LEU A 159 -21.05 2.93 16.47
CA LEU A 159 -20.84 2.67 15.04
C LEU A 159 -21.40 3.83 14.22
N ILE A 160 -20.55 4.42 13.38
CA ILE A 160 -20.91 5.47 12.44
C ILE A 160 -20.92 4.90 11.02
N LEU A 161 -22.02 5.08 10.30
CA LEU A 161 -22.02 4.98 8.84
C LEU A 161 -21.84 6.36 8.22
N ASN A 162 -20.81 6.47 7.38
CA ASN A 162 -20.46 7.65 6.62
C ASN A 162 -21.21 7.66 5.29
N GLY A 163 -22.28 8.45 5.23
CA GLY A 163 -22.97 8.86 4.01
C GLY A 163 -22.64 10.32 3.63
N ALA A 164 -21.60 10.90 4.20
CA ALA A 164 -21.14 12.25 3.89
C ALA A 164 -20.21 12.25 2.67
N GLU A 165 -20.81 12.17 1.48
CA GLU A 165 -20.13 12.25 0.18
C GLU A 165 -19.83 13.71 -0.19
N CYS A 166 -18.80 14.26 0.48
CA CYS A 166 -18.47 15.70 0.46
C CYS A 166 -17.61 16.17 -0.74
N GLU A 167 -16.99 15.25 -1.49
CA GLU A 167 -16.23 15.58 -2.71
C GLU A 167 -17.18 16.11 -3.79
N PRO A 168 -16.91 17.27 -4.43
CA PRO A 168 -17.72 17.75 -5.55
C PRO A 168 -17.87 16.71 -6.66
N TRP A 169 -18.96 16.78 -7.42
CA TRP A 169 -19.28 15.89 -8.56
C TRP A 169 -19.69 14.45 -8.21
N ILE A 170 -19.23 13.89 -7.09
CA ILE A 170 -19.51 12.49 -6.77
C ILE A 170 -20.94 12.33 -6.23
N THR A 171 -21.71 11.37 -6.75
CA THR A 171 -23.11 11.13 -6.31
C THR A 171 -23.45 9.65 -6.08
N CYS A 172 -22.45 8.77 -6.10
CA CYS A 172 -22.65 7.33 -6.05
C CYS A 172 -23.25 6.86 -4.72
N ASP A 173 -22.81 7.42 -3.60
CA ASP A 173 -23.33 7.11 -2.27
C ASP A 173 -24.69 7.79 -2.04
N ASP A 174 -24.91 9.01 -2.56
CA ASP A 174 -26.23 9.66 -2.55
C ASP A 174 -27.28 8.78 -3.25
N ARG A 175 -27.01 8.35 -4.49
CA ARG A 175 -27.93 7.46 -5.22
C ARG A 175 -28.10 6.11 -4.54
N LEU A 176 -27.03 5.53 -4.00
CA LEU A 176 -27.11 4.27 -3.27
C LEU A 176 -28.05 4.41 -2.06
N MET A 177 -27.95 5.48 -1.28
CA MET A 177 -28.83 5.74 -0.14
C MET A 177 -30.28 5.96 -0.56
N ARG A 178 -30.53 6.63 -1.68
CA ARG A 178 -31.89 6.83 -2.20
C ARG A 178 -32.55 5.53 -2.65
N GLU A 179 -31.80 4.69 -3.37
CA GLU A 179 -32.36 3.53 -4.08
C GLU A 179 -32.28 2.23 -3.28
N ARG A 180 -31.30 2.09 -2.39
CA ARG A 180 -30.98 0.84 -1.69
C ARG A 180 -30.88 0.99 -0.17
N ALA A 181 -31.62 1.96 0.41
CA ALA A 181 -31.65 2.27 1.84
C ALA A 181 -31.87 1.05 2.75
N ASP A 182 -32.85 0.20 2.42
CA ASP A 182 -33.17 -1.01 3.19
C ASP A 182 -31.97 -1.97 3.27
N GLY A 183 -31.25 -2.14 2.16
CA GLY A 183 -30.04 -2.97 2.09
C GLY A 183 -28.87 -2.37 2.88
N ILE A 184 -28.71 -1.04 2.85
CA ILE A 184 -27.71 -0.34 3.67
C ILE A 184 -27.99 -0.58 5.15
N LEU A 185 -29.24 -0.43 5.60
CA LEU A 185 -29.61 -0.67 7.00
C LEU A 185 -29.47 -2.13 7.42
N ALA A 186 -29.86 -3.08 6.57
CA ALA A 186 -29.64 -4.50 6.84
C ALA A 186 -28.15 -4.80 7.06
N GLY A 187 -27.27 -4.25 6.21
CA GLY A 187 -25.82 -4.36 6.37
C GLY A 187 -25.28 -3.62 7.58
N ALA A 188 -25.83 -2.44 7.89
CA ALA A 188 -25.48 -1.65 9.07
C ALA A 188 -25.74 -2.44 10.36
N ARG A 189 -26.87 -3.16 10.43
CA ARG A 189 -27.23 -3.99 11.58
C ARG A 189 -26.30 -5.18 11.74
N ILE A 190 -25.88 -5.80 10.65
CA ILE A 190 -24.86 -6.86 10.69
C ILE A 190 -23.54 -6.31 11.25
N LEU A 191 -23.07 -5.16 10.71
CA LEU A 191 -21.87 -4.50 11.22
C LEU A 191 -21.99 -4.13 12.71
N PHE A 192 -23.15 -3.58 13.11
CA PHE A 192 -23.47 -3.19 14.48
C PHE A 192 -23.33 -4.35 15.47
N ARG A 193 -23.94 -5.50 15.14
CA ARG A 193 -23.86 -6.73 15.95
C ARG A 193 -22.45 -7.31 15.98
N LEU A 194 -21.77 -7.37 14.83
CA LEU A 194 -20.41 -7.89 14.75
C LEU A 194 -19.47 -7.05 15.63
N ILE A 195 -19.55 -5.72 15.55
CA ILE A 195 -18.72 -4.83 16.36
C ILE A 195 -19.07 -4.87 17.86
N GLY A 196 -20.30 -5.22 18.21
CA GLY A 196 -20.79 -5.10 19.58
C GLY A 196 -21.01 -3.65 20.00
N ALA A 197 -21.40 -2.78 19.07
CA ALA A 197 -21.67 -1.38 19.35
C ALA A 197 -22.98 -1.21 20.13
N ARG A 198 -23.13 -0.07 20.81
CA ARG A 198 -24.32 0.32 21.57
C ARG A 198 -25.21 1.30 20.81
N GLU A 199 -24.59 2.18 20.03
CA GLU A 199 -25.27 3.15 19.18
C GLU A 199 -24.91 2.97 17.70
N LEU A 200 -25.91 3.10 16.83
CA LEU A 200 -25.74 3.17 15.39
C LEU A 200 -26.18 4.54 14.87
N VAL A 201 -25.25 5.27 14.27
CA VAL A 201 -25.47 6.62 13.72
C VAL A 201 -25.11 6.64 12.24
N ILE A 202 -25.96 7.25 11.42
CA ILE A 202 -25.70 7.44 9.99
C ILE A 202 -25.61 8.94 9.74
N GLY A 203 -24.40 9.41 9.43
CA GLY A 203 -24.13 10.81 9.10
C GLY A 203 -24.32 11.06 7.61
N ILE A 204 -25.22 11.97 7.25
CA ILE A 204 -25.53 12.31 5.85
C ILE A 204 -25.50 13.83 5.71
N GLU A 205 -24.87 14.36 4.66
CA GLU A 205 -24.84 15.81 4.45
C GLU A 205 -26.24 16.40 4.22
N ASP A 206 -26.49 17.57 4.80
CA ASP A 206 -27.76 18.28 4.74
C ASP A 206 -28.17 18.72 3.32
N ASN A 207 -27.23 18.74 2.37
CA ASN A 207 -27.51 18.96 0.94
C ASN A 207 -28.09 17.74 0.22
N LYS A 208 -28.33 16.61 0.90
CA LYS A 208 -28.92 15.38 0.34
C LYS A 208 -30.28 15.04 0.97
N PRO A 209 -31.31 15.90 0.83
CA PRO A 209 -32.60 15.71 1.50
C PRO A 209 -33.31 14.41 1.12
N GLU A 210 -33.20 13.97 -0.14
CA GLU A 210 -33.83 12.73 -0.62
C GLU A 210 -33.15 11.47 -0.06
N ALA A 211 -31.82 11.44 0.05
CA ALA A 211 -31.11 10.35 0.73
C ALA A 211 -31.47 10.31 2.23
N ILE A 212 -31.53 11.46 2.90
CA ILE A 212 -31.97 11.55 4.30
C ILE A 212 -33.40 11.00 4.46
N ALA A 213 -34.31 11.37 3.56
CA ALA A 213 -35.68 10.88 3.57
C ALA A 213 -35.77 9.36 3.38
N ALA A 214 -35.07 8.83 2.36
CA ALA A 214 -35.03 7.39 2.09
C ALA A 214 -34.45 6.59 3.28
N MET A 215 -33.34 7.04 3.85
CA MET A 215 -32.71 6.40 5.00
C MET A 215 -33.57 6.49 6.27
N ARG A 216 -34.28 7.59 6.50
CA ARG A 216 -35.25 7.71 7.59
C ARG A 216 -36.44 6.78 7.41
N ALA A 217 -36.97 6.68 6.19
CA ALA A 217 -38.08 5.77 5.89
C ALA A 217 -37.68 4.31 6.10
N ALA A 218 -36.48 3.91 5.69
CA ALA A 218 -35.96 2.58 5.96
C ALA A 218 -35.73 2.34 7.48
N ALA A 219 -35.23 3.36 8.20
CA ALA A 219 -34.98 3.26 9.64
C ALA A 219 -36.26 3.07 10.47
N GLN A 220 -37.40 3.57 10.00
CA GLN A 220 -38.70 3.35 10.63
C GLN A 220 -39.21 1.91 10.53
N ARG A 221 -38.65 1.09 9.63
CA ARG A 221 -39.06 -0.30 9.41
C ARG A 221 -38.24 -1.31 10.21
N VAL A 222 -37.27 -0.84 10.99
CA VAL A 222 -36.42 -1.70 11.83
C VAL A 222 -36.58 -1.32 13.29
N ASP A 223 -36.59 -2.32 14.17
CA ASP A 223 -36.78 -2.11 15.61
C ASP A 223 -35.51 -1.63 16.33
N ASP A 224 -34.35 -1.68 15.66
CA ASP A 224 -33.08 -1.23 16.23
C ASP A 224 -33.01 0.31 16.29
N PRO A 225 -32.40 0.89 17.35
CA PRO A 225 -32.26 2.33 17.48
C PRO A 225 -31.22 2.89 16.50
N VAL A 226 -31.65 3.18 15.27
CA VAL A 226 -30.83 3.79 14.22
C VAL A 226 -31.04 5.30 14.17
N ARG A 227 -29.97 6.07 14.38
CA ARG A 227 -30.01 7.54 14.31
C ARG A 227 -29.55 8.05 12.95
N ILE A 228 -30.48 8.52 12.12
CA ILE A 228 -30.16 9.24 10.88
C ILE A 228 -29.92 10.72 11.21
N GLN A 229 -28.67 11.16 11.12
CA GLN A 229 -28.22 12.48 11.54
C GLN A 229 -27.74 13.30 10.34
N PRO A 230 -28.51 14.33 9.92
CA PRO A 230 -28.00 15.32 8.98
C PRO A 230 -26.77 16.04 9.57
N VAL A 231 -25.73 16.21 8.76
CA VAL A 231 -24.50 16.94 9.10
C VAL A 231 -24.27 18.11 8.13
N PRO A 232 -23.56 19.18 8.53
CA PRO A 232 -23.35 20.32 7.65
C PRO A 232 -22.56 19.94 6.39
N SER A 233 -23.02 20.40 5.23
CA SER A 233 -22.27 20.31 3.96
C SER A 233 -21.06 21.25 3.98
N LEU A 234 -19.94 20.74 4.49
CA LEU A 234 -18.66 21.43 4.60
C LEU A 234 -17.56 20.43 4.24
N TYR A 235 -16.74 20.71 3.24
CA TYR A 235 -15.65 19.82 2.89
C TYR A 235 -14.45 20.03 3.84
N PRO A 236 -13.81 18.97 4.38
CA PRO A 236 -14.04 17.53 4.16
C PRO A 236 -14.75 16.86 5.36
N ALA A 237 -16.01 17.19 5.64
CA ALA A 237 -16.80 16.58 6.71
C ALA A 237 -16.99 15.06 6.52
N GLY A 238 -16.86 14.57 5.29
CA GLY A 238 -16.81 13.14 4.97
C GLY A 238 -15.52 12.42 5.38
N GLY A 239 -14.49 13.13 5.84
CA GLY A 239 -13.31 12.51 6.43
C GLY A 239 -13.65 11.77 7.73
N GLU A 240 -13.07 10.58 7.95
CA GLU A 240 -13.41 9.73 9.11
C GLU A 240 -13.30 10.50 10.43
N LYS A 241 -12.21 11.23 10.65
CA LYS A 241 -11.98 11.98 11.89
C LYS A 241 -12.91 13.20 12.02
N GLN A 242 -13.13 13.92 10.93
CA GLN A 242 -14.02 15.08 10.90
C GLN A 242 -15.47 14.65 11.20
N LEU A 243 -15.94 13.57 10.58
CA LEU A 243 -17.28 13.05 10.81
C LEU A 243 -17.48 12.57 12.26
N ILE A 244 -16.50 11.84 12.81
CA ILE A 244 -16.50 11.44 14.23
C ILE A 244 -16.62 12.69 15.11
N ARG A 245 -15.75 13.68 14.92
CA ARG A 245 -15.78 14.92 15.72
C ARG A 245 -17.12 15.62 15.62
N VAL A 246 -17.72 15.75 14.43
CA VAL A 246 -19.04 16.40 14.23
C VAL A 246 -20.17 15.66 14.94
N LEU A 247 -20.16 14.32 14.92
CA LEU A 247 -21.25 13.51 15.46
C LEU A 247 -21.12 13.21 16.96
N THR A 248 -19.90 13.10 17.49
CA THR A 248 -19.66 12.65 18.87
C THR A 248 -18.92 13.68 19.73
N GLY A 249 -18.29 14.68 19.11
CA GLY A 249 -17.40 15.62 19.79
C GLY A 249 -16.03 15.04 20.13
N ILE A 250 -15.77 13.76 19.80
CA ILE A 250 -14.51 13.09 20.07
C ILE A 250 -13.48 13.47 18.99
N GLU A 251 -12.31 13.91 19.43
CA GLU A 251 -11.18 14.20 18.56
C GLU A 251 -10.18 13.04 18.61
N ILE A 252 -9.89 12.47 17.44
CA ILE A 252 -8.96 11.34 17.29
C ILE A 252 -7.56 11.85 16.96
N PRO A 253 -6.57 11.74 17.86
CA PRO A 253 -5.21 12.19 17.60
C PRO A 253 -4.58 11.50 16.40
N TYR A 254 -3.56 12.13 15.83
CA TYR A 254 -2.80 11.50 14.76
C TYR A 254 -2.17 10.17 15.18
N GLY A 255 -2.08 9.23 14.24
CA GLY A 255 -1.53 7.90 14.46
C GLY A 255 -2.37 6.96 15.34
N LYS A 256 -3.48 7.45 15.91
CA LYS A 256 -4.42 6.64 16.69
C LYS A 256 -5.59 6.15 15.85
N LEU A 257 -6.14 5.00 16.25
CA LEU A 257 -7.30 4.40 15.59
C LEU A 257 -8.58 4.90 16.25
N SER A 258 -9.63 5.08 15.47
CA SER A 258 -10.96 5.48 15.97
C SER A 258 -11.50 4.48 17.00
N ALA A 259 -11.24 3.19 16.81
CA ALA A 259 -11.61 2.12 17.72
C ALA A 259 -11.03 2.29 19.14
N ASP A 260 -9.85 2.92 19.28
CA ASP A 260 -9.22 3.17 20.60
C ASP A 260 -10.03 4.18 21.43
N TYR A 261 -10.93 4.93 20.78
CA TYR A 261 -11.82 5.93 21.37
C TYR A 261 -13.29 5.50 21.33
N ALA A 262 -13.53 4.19 21.27
CA ALA A 262 -14.86 3.59 21.26
C ALA A 262 -15.78 4.03 20.12
N VAL A 263 -15.21 4.46 18.98
CA VAL A 263 -15.98 4.83 17.78
C VAL A 263 -15.43 4.07 16.57
N GLN A 264 -16.31 3.52 15.73
CA GLN A 264 -15.89 2.89 14.49
C GLN A 264 -16.69 3.42 13.32
N CYS A 265 -16.02 3.78 12.22
CA CYS A 265 -16.66 4.36 11.04
C CYS A 265 -16.56 3.44 9.80
N PHE A 266 -17.68 3.23 9.10
CA PHE A 266 -17.76 2.52 7.82
C PHE A 266 -18.50 3.36 6.78
N ASN A 267 -18.17 3.23 5.50
CA ASN A 267 -18.91 3.91 4.43
C ASN A 267 -20.23 3.17 4.14
N VAL A 268 -21.27 3.90 3.71
CA VAL A 268 -22.60 3.33 3.38
C VAL A 268 -22.54 2.25 2.30
N GLY A 269 -21.70 2.41 1.28
CA GLY A 269 -21.43 1.37 0.27
C GLY A 269 -20.82 0.11 0.87
N THR A 270 -19.99 0.24 1.90
CA THR A 270 -19.43 -0.92 2.61
C THR A 270 -20.52 -1.68 3.37
N ALA A 271 -21.43 -0.96 4.04
CA ALA A 271 -22.57 -1.59 4.71
C ALA A 271 -23.47 -2.32 3.70
N TYR A 272 -23.78 -1.71 2.56
CA TYR A 272 -24.55 -2.38 1.50
C TYR A 272 -23.84 -3.65 0.98
N ALA A 273 -22.53 -3.61 0.79
CA ALA A 273 -21.76 -4.78 0.37
C ALA A 273 -21.74 -5.90 1.43
N VAL A 274 -21.73 -5.57 2.73
CA VAL A 274 -21.91 -6.55 3.82
C VAL A 274 -23.26 -7.25 3.70
N TYR A 275 -24.33 -6.49 3.44
CA TYR A 275 -25.66 -7.06 3.23
C TYR A 275 -25.69 -8.05 2.06
N ARG A 276 -25.09 -7.70 0.90
CA ARG A 276 -25.00 -8.60 -0.25
C ARG A 276 -24.21 -9.87 0.08
N ALA A 277 -23.07 -9.73 0.75
CA ALA A 277 -22.23 -10.87 1.14
C ALA A 277 -22.94 -11.83 2.10
N ILE A 278 -23.68 -11.32 3.08
CA ILE A 278 -24.31 -12.15 4.11
C ILE A 278 -25.69 -12.64 3.68
N ALA A 279 -26.58 -11.75 3.24
CA ALA A 279 -27.95 -12.13 2.92
C ALA A 279 -28.10 -12.82 1.56
N HIS A 280 -27.16 -12.62 0.63
CA HIS A 280 -27.24 -13.17 -0.73
C HIS A 280 -26.06 -14.10 -1.07
N GLY A 281 -25.02 -14.16 -0.23
CA GLY A 281 -23.81 -14.93 -0.53
C GLY A 281 -22.97 -14.33 -1.66
N GLU A 282 -23.13 -13.04 -1.94
CA GLU A 282 -22.52 -12.40 -3.09
C GLU A 282 -21.21 -11.69 -2.72
N PRO A 283 -20.06 -12.10 -3.31
CA PRO A 283 -18.81 -11.38 -3.13
C PRO A 283 -18.85 -9.98 -3.78
N VAL A 284 -17.85 -9.15 -3.48
CA VAL A 284 -17.75 -7.80 -4.06
C VAL A 284 -17.28 -7.88 -5.52
N LEU A 285 -18.23 -7.98 -6.44
CA LEU A 285 -18.00 -8.11 -7.89
C LEU A 285 -18.17 -6.79 -8.66
N SER A 286 -18.97 -5.88 -8.13
CA SER A 286 -19.27 -4.59 -8.74
C SER A 286 -19.17 -3.46 -7.71
N ARG A 287 -19.14 -2.22 -8.20
CA ARG A 287 -19.41 -1.04 -7.40
C ARG A 287 -20.15 0.02 -8.20
N ILE A 288 -20.79 0.95 -7.51
CA ILE A 288 -21.37 2.14 -8.16
C ILE A 288 -20.24 3.15 -8.40
N VAL A 289 -20.21 3.70 -9.62
CA VAL A 289 -19.27 4.71 -10.08
C VAL A 289 -20.05 5.88 -10.68
N THR A 290 -19.77 7.10 -10.24
CA THR A 290 -20.30 8.30 -10.89
C THR A 290 -19.49 8.61 -12.14
N LEU A 291 -20.15 8.78 -13.29
CA LEU A 291 -19.55 9.32 -14.52
C LEU A 291 -20.15 10.70 -14.76
N THR A 292 -19.33 11.73 -14.80
CA THR A 292 -19.82 13.13 -14.82
C THR A 292 -18.78 14.10 -15.39
N GLY A 293 -19.04 15.40 -15.29
CA GLY A 293 -18.20 16.47 -15.82
C GLY A 293 -18.57 16.85 -17.26
N ASN A 294 -17.59 16.90 -18.15
CA ASN A 294 -17.75 17.31 -19.54
C ASN A 294 -18.31 16.18 -20.43
N VAL A 295 -19.51 15.74 -20.10
CA VAL A 295 -20.20 14.60 -20.72
C VAL A 295 -21.62 15.00 -21.12
N ALA A 296 -22.22 14.33 -22.09
CA ALA A 296 -23.61 14.55 -22.47
C ALA A 296 -24.60 13.77 -21.60
N ARG A 297 -24.16 12.65 -21.01
CA ARG A 297 -24.97 11.76 -20.18
C ARG A 297 -24.29 11.48 -18.83
N PRO A 298 -24.29 12.45 -17.90
CA PRO A 298 -23.84 12.20 -16.53
C PRO A 298 -24.78 11.23 -15.80
N GLY A 299 -24.23 10.41 -14.90
CA GLY A 299 -25.03 9.43 -14.17
C GLY A 299 -24.20 8.52 -13.27
N ASN A 300 -24.89 7.56 -12.63
CA ASN A 300 -24.28 6.60 -11.72
C ASN A 300 -24.45 5.20 -12.28
N TRP A 301 -23.36 4.44 -12.35
CA TRP A 301 -23.30 3.17 -13.03
C TRP A 301 -22.84 2.08 -12.09
N GLU A 302 -23.55 0.96 -12.03
CA GLU A 302 -23.08 -0.27 -11.39
C GLU A 302 -22.13 -0.98 -12.36
N VAL A 303 -20.84 -0.96 -12.03
CA VAL A 303 -19.73 -1.40 -12.89
C VAL A 303 -19.01 -2.59 -12.27
N LEU A 304 -18.71 -3.61 -13.08
CA LEU A 304 -17.90 -4.75 -12.65
C LEU A 304 -16.47 -4.32 -12.34
N ILE A 305 -15.90 -4.83 -11.25
CA ILE A 305 -14.49 -4.61 -10.91
C ILE A 305 -13.62 -5.21 -12.01
N GLY A 306 -12.66 -4.45 -12.51
CA GLY A 306 -11.81 -4.84 -13.63
C GLY A 306 -12.23 -4.28 -14.99
N THR A 307 -13.40 -3.64 -15.10
CA THR A 307 -13.85 -2.99 -16.33
C THR A 307 -12.86 -1.90 -16.74
N PRO A 308 -12.29 -1.93 -17.96
CA PRO A 308 -11.44 -0.86 -18.48
C PRO A 308 -12.19 0.48 -18.54
N ILE A 309 -11.54 1.57 -18.14
CA ILE A 309 -12.20 2.89 -18.09
C ILE A 309 -12.54 3.40 -19.50
N ASP A 310 -11.72 3.12 -20.51
CA ASP A 310 -11.96 3.43 -21.92
C ASP A 310 -13.22 2.76 -22.50
N GLU A 311 -13.60 1.58 -22.02
CA GLU A 311 -14.87 0.91 -22.38
C GLU A 311 -16.07 1.46 -21.60
N LEU A 312 -15.85 1.99 -20.39
CA LEU A 312 -16.90 2.55 -19.55
C LEU A 312 -17.29 3.98 -19.97
N LEU A 313 -16.31 4.81 -20.33
CA LEU A 313 -16.50 6.23 -20.64
C LEU A 313 -17.52 6.52 -21.75
N PRO A 314 -17.61 5.74 -22.86
CA PRO A 314 -18.60 5.94 -23.90
C PRO A 314 -20.05 5.99 -23.39
N LEU A 315 -20.37 5.33 -22.27
CA LEU A 315 -21.71 5.37 -21.66
C LEU A 315 -22.12 6.79 -21.25
N ALA A 316 -21.16 7.60 -20.81
CA ALA A 316 -21.39 8.98 -20.42
C ALA A 316 -21.41 9.93 -21.62
N GLN A 317 -20.96 9.48 -22.80
CA GLN A 317 -20.82 10.29 -24.02
C GLN A 317 -19.97 11.56 -23.77
N PRO A 318 -18.64 11.42 -23.58
CA PRO A 318 -17.75 12.56 -23.40
C PRO A 318 -17.83 13.52 -24.59
N LYS A 319 -17.85 14.83 -24.31
CA LYS A 319 -17.91 15.84 -25.38
C LYS A 319 -16.57 15.95 -26.10
N ALA A 320 -16.59 16.47 -27.33
CA ALA A 320 -15.40 16.56 -28.20
C ALA A 320 -14.25 17.39 -27.62
N ASP A 321 -14.53 18.37 -26.76
CA ASP A 321 -13.55 19.22 -26.09
C ASP A 321 -12.98 18.62 -24.78
N THR A 322 -13.34 17.38 -24.46
CA THR A 322 -12.81 16.66 -23.29
C THR A 322 -11.32 16.36 -23.49
N ASN A 323 -10.49 16.80 -22.54
CA ASN A 323 -9.03 16.71 -22.67
C ASN A 323 -8.35 15.90 -21.55
N ARG A 324 -9.07 15.59 -20.48
CA ARG A 324 -8.52 14.91 -19.29
C ARG A 324 -9.62 14.17 -18.55
N TYR A 325 -9.24 13.12 -17.84
CA TYR A 325 -10.12 12.39 -16.94
C TYR A 325 -9.52 12.36 -15.54
N LEU A 326 -10.35 12.59 -14.52
CA LEU A 326 -9.97 12.51 -13.12
C LEU A 326 -10.64 11.28 -12.50
N MET A 327 -9.90 10.51 -11.70
CA MET A 327 -10.48 9.50 -10.83
C MET A 327 -10.61 10.06 -9.41
N GLY A 328 -11.80 9.96 -8.83
CA GLY A 328 -12.17 10.60 -7.57
C GLY A 328 -12.81 11.98 -7.78
N GLY A 329 -12.75 12.82 -6.75
CA GLY A 329 -13.24 14.20 -6.81
C GLY A 329 -12.11 15.19 -7.16
N PRO A 330 -12.43 16.46 -7.46
CA PRO A 330 -11.43 17.46 -7.81
C PRO A 330 -10.48 17.81 -6.64
N MET A 331 -10.82 17.46 -5.39
CA MET A 331 -10.01 17.81 -4.22
C MET A 331 -8.95 16.76 -3.90
N MET A 332 -9.32 15.49 -3.73
CA MET A 332 -8.39 14.40 -3.39
C MET A 332 -8.05 13.49 -4.57
N GLY A 333 -8.82 13.55 -5.66
CA GLY A 333 -8.61 12.73 -6.85
C GLY A 333 -7.33 13.08 -7.61
N PHE A 334 -7.12 12.37 -8.72
CA PHE A 334 -5.96 12.55 -9.56
C PHE A 334 -6.31 12.36 -11.04
N ALA A 335 -5.53 12.99 -11.91
CA ALA A 335 -5.64 12.80 -13.35
C ALA A 335 -5.18 11.40 -13.73
N LEU A 336 -6.00 10.70 -14.51
CA LEU A 336 -5.64 9.40 -15.04
C LEU A 336 -4.61 9.59 -16.16
N PRO A 337 -3.42 8.97 -16.06
CA PRO A 337 -2.40 9.07 -17.10
C PRO A 337 -2.78 8.28 -18.36
N ARG A 338 -3.70 7.31 -18.23
CA ARG A 338 -4.17 6.40 -19.30
C ARG A 338 -5.52 5.81 -18.92
N LEU A 339 -6.30 5.39 -19.92
CA LEU A 339 -7.71 5.00 -19.78
C LEU A 339 -7.96 3.49 -19.93
N ASP A 340 -6.99 2.73 -20.41
CA ASP A 340 -7.04 1.27 -20.50
C ASP A 340 -6.82 0.56 -19.15
N VAL A 341 -6.87 1.33 -18.05
CA VAL A 341 -6.71 0.85 -16.68
C VAL A 341 -8.07 0.45 -16.09
N PRO A 342 -8.13 -0.53 -15.17
CA PRO A 342 -9.40 -1.05 -14.67
C PRO A 342 -10.05 -0.16 -13.59
N ILE A 343 -11.37 -0.21 -13.53
CA ILE A 343 -12.17 0.16 -12.36
C ILE A 343 -11.84 -0.80 -11.21
N VAL A 344 -11.50 -0.24 -10.05
CA VAL A 344 -11.14 -1.00 -8.85
C VAL A 344 -12.11 -0.71 -7.70
N LYS A 345 -12.02 -1.46 -6.60
CA LYS A 345 -12.88 -1.28 -5.43
C LYS A 345 -12.75 0.10 -4.77
N GLY A 346 -11.75 0.90 -5.12
CA GLY A 346 -11.60 2.30 -4.70
C GLY A 346 -12.17 3.35 -5.67
N SER A 347 -12.61 2.98 -6.88
CA SER A 347 -13.05 3.90 -7.94
C SER A 347 -14.49 4.39 -7.75
N ASN A 348 -14.70 5.51 -7.06
CA ASN A 348 -16.03 6.08 -6.82
C ASN A 348 -16.55 6.99 -7.94
N CYS A 349 -15.67 7.69 -8.64
CA CYS A 349 -16.03 8.69 -9.64
C CYS A 349 -14.99 8.77 -10.75
N ILE A 350 -15.45 9.00 -11.99
CA ILE A 350 -14.65 9.43 -13.12
C ILE A 350 -15.23 10.75 -13.64
N ILE A 351 -14.43 11.82 -13.63
CA ILE A 351 -14.83 13.14 -14.10
C ILE A 351 -14.14 13.41 -15.43
N ALA A 352 -14.92 13.59 -16.50
CA ALA A 352 -14.43 14.14 -17.75
C ALA A 352 -14.20 15.65 -17.59
N SER A 353 -13.04 16.13 -17.97
CA SER A 353 -12.62 17.52 -17.82
C SER A 353 -12.47 18.16 -19.19
N SER A 354 -12.85 19.43 -19.30
CA SER A 354 -12.45 20.32 -20.39
C SER A 354 -11.82 21.59 -19.82
N PRO A 355 -11.04 22.35 -20.60
CA PRO A 355 -10.47 23.63 -20.16
C PRO A 355 -11.52 24.65 -19.72
N THR A 356 -12.75 24.54 -20.20
CA THR A 356 -13.85 25.43 -19.81
C THR A 356 -14.47 25.03 -18.49
N LEU A 357 -14.67 23.71 -18.27
CA LEU A 357 -15.32 23.21 -17.06
C LEU A 357 -14.36 23.18 -15.85
N LEU A 358 -13.14 22.73 -16.08
CA LEU A 358 -12.08 22.63 -15.08
C LEU A 358 -10.82 23.27 -15.66
N PRO A 359 -10.73 24.61 -15.62
CA PRO A 359 -9.61 25.33 -16.19
C PRO A 359 -8.29 24.91 -15.54
N PRO A 360 -7.18 24.98 -16.27
CA PRO A 360 -5.87 24.79 -15.67
C PRO A 360 -5.69 25.81 -14.53
N PRO A 361 -5.08 25.40 -13.40
CA PRO A 361 -4.80 26.33 -12.33
C PRO A 361 -3.90 27.45 -12.85
N PRO A 362 -4.09 28.71 -12.40
CA PRO A 362 -3.17 29.79 -12.74
C PRO A 362 -1.74 29.44 -12.29
N PRO A 363 -0.71 30.02 -12.94
CA PRO A 363 0.67 29.73 -12.59
C PRO A 363 0.97 30.07 -11.14
N GLU A 364 1.71 29.20 -10.46
CA GLU A 364 2.16 29.40 -9.08
C GLU A 364 2.85 30.77 -8.93
N GLN A 365 2.38 31.55 -7.96
CA GLN A 365 2.96 32.83 -7.57
C GLN A 365 3.70 32.69 -6.23
N PRO A 366 4.62 33.61 -5.89
CA PRO A 366 5.27 33.62 -4.59
C PRO A 366 4.28 33.65 -3.42
N CYS A 367 4.59 32.90 -2.36
CA CYS A 367 3.78 32.89 -1.13
C CYS A 367 3.82 34.26 -0.45
N ILE A 368 2.65 34.89 -0.28
CA ILE A 368 2.49 36.19 0.41
C ILE A 368 2.26 36.06 1.92
N ARG A 369 2.36 34.85 2.48
CA ARG A 369 2.15 34.55 3.92
C ARG A 369 0.81 35.07 4.49
N CYS A 370 -0.27 35.00 3.69
CA CYS A 370 -1.60 35.47 4.10
C CYS A 370 -2.26 34.65 5.22
N GLY A 371 -1.82 33.42 5.47
CA GLY A 371 -2.36 32.55 6.53
C GLY A 371 -3.67 31.80 6.19
N GLU A 372 -4.29 32.05 5.03
CA GLU A 372 -5.54 31.38 4.62
C GLU A 372 -5.45 29.86 4.63
N CYS A 373 -4.31 29.31 4.19
CA CYS A 373 -4.08 27.87 4.20
C CYS A 373 -4.17 27.24 5.61
N ALA A 374 -3.73 27.95 6.66
CA ALA A 374 -3.82 27.48 8.05
C ALA A 374 -5.25 27.62 8.59
N ARG A 375 -5.97 28.69 8.22
CA ARG A 375 -7.39 28.87 8.58
C ARG A 375 -8.27 27.79 7.98
N ALA A 376 -8.00 27.38 6.73
CA ALA A 376 -8.78 26.36 6.04
C ALA A 376 -8.38 24.92 6.40
N CYS A 377 -7.26 24.68 7.08
CA CYS A 377 -6.75 23.33 7.32
C CYS A 377 -7.58 22.58 8.37
N PRO A 378 -8.29 21.49 8.02
CA PRO A 378 -9.13 20.75 8.96
C PRO A 378 -8.35 19.84 9.92
N ALA A 379 -7.03 19.73 9.72
CA ALA A 379 -6.10 19.03 10.60
C ALA A 379 -5.32 20.00 11.50
N GLU A 380 -5.68 21.30 11.49
CA GLU A 380 -5.08 22.33 12.36
C GLU A 380 -3.55 22.46 12.19
N LEU A 381 -3.03 22.16 10.99
CA LEU A 381 -1.61 22.28 10.65
C LEU A 381 -1.24 23.71 10.24
N GLN A 382 0.05 23.93 9.98
CA GLN A 382 0.59 25.15 9.38
C GLN A 382 1.09 24.89 7.95
N PRO A 383 0.22 24.86 6.92
CA PRO A 383 0.61 24.46 5.57
C PRO A 383 1.66 25.36 4.93
N PHE A 384 1.70 26.65 5.28
CA PHE A 384 2.70 27.57 4.74
C PHE A 384 4.13 27.24 5.22
N GLU A 385 4.31 26.86 6.50
CA GLU A 385 5.61 26.39 7.02
C GLU A 385 5.98 25.04 6.40
N LEU A 386 5.03 24.10 6.37
CA LEU A 386 5.21 22.81 5.72
C LEU A 386 5.62 22.95 4.25
N TYR A 387 5.08 23.93 3.52
CA TYR A 387 5.46 24.21 2.14
C TYR A 387 6.91 24.65 2.04
N TRP A 388 7.35 25.60 2.85
CA TRP A 388 8.74 26.06 2.82
C TRP A 388 9.72 24.94 3.18
N HIS A 389 9.40 24.10 4.16
CA HIS A 389 10.21 22.93 4.50
C HIS A 389 10.22 21.87 3.39
N SER A 390 9.07 21.58 2.79
CA SER A 390 8.94 20.60 1.69
C SER A 390 9.68 21.07 0.44
N ARG A 391 9.50 22.33 0.05
CA ARG A 391 10.16 22.96 -1.10
C ARG A 391 11.68 23.03 -0.93
N ALA A 392 12.16 23.30 0.28
CA ALA A 392 13.58 23.30 0.61
C ALA A 392 14.17 21.88 0.85
N ARG A 393 13.36 20.81 0.69
CA ARG A 393 13.72 19.42 1.00
C ARG A 393 14.23 19.22 2.45
N ASN A 394 13.80 20.09 3.38
CA ASN A 394 14.10 19.97 4.80
C ASN A 394 13.07 19.03 5.46
N PHE A 395 13.22 17.74 5.20
CA PHE A 395 12.25 16.75 5.63
C PHE A 395 12.23 16.53 7.16
N GLY A 396 13.34 16.75 7.85
CA GLY A 396 13.39 16.70 9.32
C GLY A 396 12.44 17.73 9.93
N LYS A 397 12.54 19.00 9.51
CA LYS A 397 11.58 20.03 9.94
C LYS A 397 10.16 19.75 9.48
N ALA A 398 9.97 19.22 8.27
CA ALA A 398 8.62 18.85 7.83
C ALA A 398 7.97 17.79 8.74
N GLN A 399 8.73 16.80 9.23
CA GLN A 399 8.28 15.83 10.22
C GLN A 399 8.01 16.47 11.59
N GLU A 400 8.86 17.39 12.06
CA GLU A 400 8.64 18.15 13.30
C GLU A 400 7.31 18.92 13.26
N TYR A 401 6.99 19.50 12.10
CA TYR A 401 5.72 20.19 11.81
C TYR A 401 4.56 19.24 11.47
N LYS A 402 4.69 17.95 11.79
CA LYS A 402 3.61 16.95 11.67
C LYS A 402 3.08 16.78 10.25
N LEU A 403 3.97 16.79 9.24
CA LEU A 403 3.59 16.59 7.83
C LEU A 403 2.69 15.36 7.61
N PHE A 404 2.92 14.27 8.34
CA PHE A 404 2.14 13.04 8.16
C PHE A 404 0.69 13.13 8.67
N ASP A 405 0.36 14.13 9.49
CA ASP A 405 -1.00 14.43 9.92
C ASP A 405 -1.83 15.04 8.80
N CYS A 406 -1.18 15.53 7.74
CA CYS A 406 -1.84 16.05 6.56
C CYS A 406 -2.65 14.94 5.88
N ILE A 407 -3.96 15.13 5.76
CA ILE A 407 -4.87 14.20 5.08
C ILE A 407 -4.97 14.43 3.57
N GLU A 408 -4.16 15.33 3.01
CA GLU A 408 -4.12 15.64 1.56
C GLU A 408 -5.47 16.07 0.96
N CYS A 409 -6.31 16.72 1.78
CA CYS A 409 -7.65 17.14 1.37
C CYS A 409 -7.70 18.30 0.36
N GLY A 410 -6.61 19.03 0.11
CA GLY A 410 -6.63 20.13 -0.86
C GLY A 410 -7.24 21.45 -0.38
N CYS A 411 -7.83 21.52 0.83
CA CYS A 411 -8.42 22.77 1.35
C CYS A 411 -7.43 23.94 1.32
N CYS A 412 -6.17 23.68 1.69
CA CYS A 412 -5.13 24.70 1.72
C CYS A 412 -4.72 25.20 0.33
N ALA A 413 -4.69 24.32 -0.68
CA ALA A 413 -4.36 24.67 -2.06
C ALA A 413 -5.52 25.45 -2.70
N TYR A 414 -6.77 25.04 -2.42
CA TYR A 414 -7.98 25.70 -2.92
C TYR A 414 -8.08 27.17 -2.52
N VAL A 415 -7.77 27.50 -1.25
CA VAL A 415 -7.87 28.87 -0.74
C VAL A 415 -6.62 29.73 -1.02
N CYS A 416 -5.58 29.17 -1.65
CA CYS A 416 -4.31 29.88 -1.81
C CYS A 416 -4.42 30.98 -2.88
N PRO A 417 -4.30 32.28 -2.53
CA PRO A 417 -4.34 33.35 -3.52
C PRO A 417 -3.12 33.35 -4.45
N SER A 418 -2.03 32.69 -4.05
CA SER A 418 -0.83 32.52 -4.85
C SER A 418 -0.87 31.26 -5.73
N HIS A 419 -1.97 30.51 -5.76
CA HIS A 419 -2.12 29.29 -6.55
C HIS A 419 -1.01 28.24 -6.33
N ILE A 420 -0.47 28.17 -5.11
CA ILE A 420 0.58 27.21 -4.76
C ILE A 420 -0.07 25.82 -4.61
N PRO A 421 0.41 24.78 -5.34
CA PRO A 421 -0.10 23.42 -5.23
C PRO A 421 0.42 22.73 -3.95
N LEU A 422 0.03 23.24 -2.79
CA LEU A 422 0.55 22.83 -1.48
C LEU A 422 0.50 21.31 -1.25
N VAL A 423 -0.58 20.65 -1.68
CA VAL A 423 -0.74 19.20 -1.51
C VAL A 423 0.29 18.41 -2.30
N ASP A 424 0.68 18.87 -3.50
CA ASP A 424 1.67 18.16 -4.32
C ASP A 424 3.05 18.21 -3.67
N TYR A 425 3.43 19.35 -3.07
CA TYR A 425 4.64 19.46 -2.25
C TYR A 425 4.61 18.52 -1.04
N PHE A 426 3.46 18.36 -0.39
CA PHE A 426 3.32 17.46 0.76
C PHE A 426 3.39 15.99 0.35
N ARG A 427 2.73 15.61 -0.75
CA ARG A 427 2.81 14.27 -1.33
C ARG A 427 4.24 13.91 -1.73
N PHE A 428 4.93 14.84 -2.36
CA PHE A 428 6.36 14.72 -2.69
C PHE A 428 7.19 14.49 -1.42
N ALA A 429 7.07 15.37 -0.42
CA ALA A 429 7.86 15.27 0.81
C ALA A 429 7.59 13.96 1.57
N LYS A 430 6.32 13.54 1.70
CA LYS A 430 5.99 12.25 2.34
C LYS A 430 6.59 11.06 1.58
N SER A 431 6.51 11.07 0.26
CA SER A 431 7.04 9.98 -0.58
C SER A 431 8.55 9.86 -0.46
N GLU A 432 9.27 10.99 -0.44
CA GLU A 432 10.72 11.05 -0.24
C GLU A 432 11.13 10.58 1.15
N ILE A 433 10.39 10.97 2.18
CA ILE A 433 10.65 10.52 3.56
C ILE A 433 10.49 9.00 3.66
N TRP A 434 9.40 8.46 3.12
CA TRP A 434 9.21 7.00 3.10
C TRP A 434 10.24 6.27 2.26
N ALA A 435 10.74 6.86 1.17
CA ALA A 435 11.83 6.28 0.40
C ALA A 435 13.10 6.18 1.26
N ARG A 436 13.49 7.26 1.94
CA ARG A 436 14.64 7.27 2.86
C ARG A 436 14.49 6.28 4.01
N GLU A 437 13.30 6.18 4.59
CA GLU A 437 13.03 5.22 5.67
C GLU A 437 13.15 3.77 5.18
N ARG A 438 12.68 3.47 3.97
CA ARG A 438 12.84 2.14 3.36
C ARG A 438 14.31 1.83 3.10
N ASP A 439 15.06 2.78 2.57
CA ASP A 439 16.49 2.60 2.27
C ASP A 439 17.29 2.40 3.56
N ASN A 440 17.01 3.18 4.60
CA ASN A 440 17.61 3.03 5.93
C ASN A 440 17.29 1.65 6.53
N THR A 441 16.01 1.25 6.50
CA THR A 441 15.59 -0.07 7.02
C THR A 441 16.25 -1.21 6.23
N ALA A 442 16.35 -1.09 4.91
CA ALA A 442 17.02 -2.07 4.07
C ALA A 442 18.54 -2.16 4.37
N ALA A 443 19.19 -1.01 4.61
CA ALA A 443 20.58 -0.93 5.01
C ALA A 443 20.81 -1.54 6.40
N ASP A 444 19.94 -1.26 7.37
CA ASP A 444 19.99 -1.85 8.72
C ASP A 444 19.81 -3.37 8.65
N GLN A 445 18.80 -3.87 7.93
CA GLN A 445 18.60 -5.30 7.71
C GLN A 445 19.80 -5.95 6.99
N ALA A 446 20.42 -5.25 6.04
CA ALA A 446 21.62 -5.75 5.37
C ALA A 446 22.81 -5.85 6.33
N ARG A 447 22.98 -4.85 7.21
CA ARG A 447 23.99 -4.85 8.29
C ARG A 447 23.76 -6.02 9.26
N GLU A 448 22.54 -6.20 9.74
CA GLU A 448 22.18 -7.32 10.62
C GLU A 448 22.45 -8.68 9.96
N ARG A 449 22.08 -8.85 8.69
CA ARG A 449 22.38 -10.08 7.93
C ARG A 449 23.88 -10.32 7.78
N PHE A 450 24.68 -9.27 7.62
CA PHE A 450 26.13 -9.35 7.51
C PHE A 450 26.78 -9.71 8.84
N GLU A 451 26.39 -9.05 9.93
CA GLU A 451 26.86 -9.33 11.29
C GLU A 451 26.52 -10.77 11.71
N PHE A 452 25.29 -11.22 11.45
CA PHE A 452 24.87 -12.60 11.74
C PHE A 452 25.68 -13.64 10.93
N ARG A 453 25.99 -13.34 9.66
CA ARG A 453 26.84 -14.20 8.83
C ARG A 453 28.26 -14.29 9.40
N ASN A 454 28.85 -13.17 9.83
CA ASN A 454 30.19 -13.15 10.41
C ASN A 454 30.23 -13.92 11.73
N TYR A 455 29.25 -13.70 12.61
CA TYR A 455 29.11 -14.44 13.86
C TYR A 455 29.06 -15.95 13.62
N ARG A 456 28.26 -16.41 12.64
CA ARG A 456 28.19 -17.83 12.28
C ARG A 456 29.53 -18.36 11.77
N GLN A 457 30.23 -17.61 10.91
CA GLN A 457 31.54 -18.02 10.40
C GLN A 457 32.60 -18.08 11.50
N GLU A 458 32.59 -17.16 12.45
CA GLU A 458 33.52 -17.13 13.57
C GLU A 458 33.27 -18.31 14.51
N ARG A 459 32.00 -18.57 14.85
CA ARG A 459 31.58 -19.79 15.58
C ARG A 459 32.03 -21.08 14.91
N GLU A 460 31.82 -21.22 13.60
CA GLU A 460 32.26 -22.41 12.86
C GLU A 460 33.80 -22.55 12.84
N LYS A 461 34.53 -21.43 12.75
CA LYS A 461 36.01 -21.43 12.83
C LYS A 461 36.49 -21.84 14.21
N GLU A 462 35.89 -21.31 15.27
CA GLU A 462 36.19 -21.67 16.67
C GLU A 462 35.91 -23.16 16.93
N GLU A 463 34.76 -23.67 16.50
CA GLU A 463 34.41 -25.08 16.66
C GLU A 463 35.34 -26.01 15.88
N LYS A 464 35.72 -25.63 14.65
CA LYS A 464 36.72 -26.38 13.86
C LYS A 464 38.09 -26.34 14.53
N ALA A 465 38.52 -25.18 15.03
CA ALA A 465 39.78 -25.02 15.75
C ALA A 465 39.80 -25.86 17.05
N ALA A 466 38.72 -25.84 17.83
CA ALA A 466 38.56 -26.64 19.04
C ALA A 466 38.59 -28.14 18.75
N LYS A 467 37.90 -28.60 17.69
CA LYS A 467 37.95 -30.01 17.24
C LYS A 467 39.36 -30.43 16.80
N LEU A 468 40.08 -29.57 16.07
CA LEU A 468 41.45 -29.83 15.66
C LEU A 468 42.40 -29.85 16.86
N ALA A 469 42.25 -28.94 17.81
CA ALA A 469 43.03 -28.90 19.05
C ALA A 469 42.78 -30.14 19.93
N ALA A 470 41.52 -30.57 20.07
CA ALA A 470 41.16 -31.80 20.78
C ALA A 470 41.77 -33.04 20.13
N LYS A 471 41.68 -33.17 18.79
CA LYS A 471 42.34 -34.26 18.04
C LYS A 471 43.86 -34.23 18.19
N ALA A 472 44.48 -33.05 18.14
CA ALA A 472 45.92 -32.90 18.34
C ALA A 472 46.36 -33.27 19.76
N ALA A 473 45.58 -32.89 20.77
CA ALA A 473 45.81 -33.25 22.17
C ALA A 473 45.66 -34.77 22.40
N GLU A 474 44.64 -35.39 21.81
CA GLU A 474 44.43 -36.84 21.87
C GLU A 474 45.57 -37.60 21.17
N THR A 475 46.03 -37.10 20.03
CA THR A 475 47.18 -37.67 19.29
C THR A 475 48.47 -37.54 20.10
N ARG A 476 48.70 -36.38 20.74
CA ARG A 476 49.83 -36.18 21.67
C ARG A 476 49.75 -37.09 22.90
N ALA A 477 48.56 -37.31 23.46
CA ALA A 477 48.38 -38.23 24.59
C ALA A 477 48.63 -39.70 24.21
N LYS A 478 48.23 -40.11 22.99
CA LYS A 478 48.56 -41.43 22.44
C LYS A 478 50.06 -41.61 22.18
N LEU A 479 50.72 -40.58 21.64
CA LEU A 479 52.18 -40.59 21.46
C LEU A 479 52.94 -40.58 22.80
N ALA A 480 52.42 -39.91 23.82
CA ALA A 480 53.01 -39.89 25.17
C ALA A 480 52.90 -41.26 25.86
N THR A 481 51.80 -41.98 25.65
CA THR A 481 51.59 -43.35 26.17
C THR A 481 52.43 -44.39 25.43
N ASP A 482 52.70 -44.21 24.13
CA ASP A 482 53.67 -45.04 23.39
C ASP A 482 55.13 -44.77 23.81
N THR A 483 55.49 -43.54 24.20
CA THR A 483 56.84 -43.27 24.75
C THR A 483 57.06 -43.79 26.17
N THR A 484 56.03 -44.28 26.86
CA THR A 484 56.19 -45.05 28.12
C THR A 484 56.36 -46.55 27.90
N ALA A 485 56.23 -47.05 26.66
CA ALA A 485 56.47 -48.45 26.29
C ALA A 485 57.84 -48.70 25.61
N VAL A 486 58.62 -47.66 25.31
CA VAL A 486 59.98 -47.79 24.76
C VAL A 486 60.98 -46.98 25.62
N LYS A 487 61.09 -47.36 26.89
CA LYS A 487 62.26 -47.09 27.73
C LYS A 487 62.71 -48.38 28.41
N ALA A 488 63.07 -49.34 27.58
CA ALA A 488 64.01 -50.38 27.95
C ALA A 488 64.84 -50.70 26.71
N GLU A 489 66.16 -50.59 26.89
CA GLU A 489 67.23 -51.07 26.04
C GLU A 489 67.86 -50.16 24.97
N ALA A 490 69.19 -50.07 25.16
CA ALA A 490 70.29 -49.89 24.22
C ALA A 490 70.78 -48.48 23.87
N SER A 491 72.09 -48.35 24.11
CA SER A 491 72.98 -47.23 23.92
C SER A 491 73.50 -47.12 22.47
N THR A 492 74.14 -45.97 22.20
CA THR A 492 75.22 -45.75 21.21
C THR A 492 74.91 -46.06 19.74
N ALA A 493 74.62 -45.01 18.96
CA ALA A 493 75.35 -44.67 17.72
C ALA A 493 74.77 -43.38 17.11
N THR A 494 75.66 -42.58 16.54
CA THR A 494 75.43 -41.41 15.70
C THR A 494 74.33 -41.61 14.66
N ALA A 495 73.33 -40.72 14.61
CA ALA A 495 72.38 -40.64 13.51
C ALA A 495 71.91 -39.19 13.30
N GLU A 496 72.17 -38.67 12.12
CA GLU A 496 71.60 -37.43 11.61
C GLU A 496 70.06 -37.54 11.54
N ASP A 497 69.43 -36.85 12.48
CA ASP A 497 68.18 -36.10 12.39
C ASP A 497 67.02 -36.67 11.53
N PRO A 498 66.27 -37.68 12.02
CA PRO A 498 65.03 -38.16 11.40
C PRO A 498 63.89 -37.11 11.34
N LYS A 499 64.02 -35.96 12.02
CA LYS A 499 63.04 -34.86 11.92
C LYS A 499 63.13 -34.09 10.61
N LYS A 500 64.32 -33.96 10.00
CA LYS A 500 64.46 -33.26 8.70
C LYS A 500 63.81 -34.04 7.55
N ALA A 501 63.89 -35.37 7.56
CA ALA A 501 63.25 -36.21 6.55
C ALA A 501 61.71 -36.17 6.64
N LEU A 502 61.14 -36.13 7.86
CA LEU A 502 59.69 -36.01 8.07
C LEU A 502 59.15 -34.63 7.68
N ILE A 503 59.91 -33.56 7.93
CA ILE A 503 59.54 -32.18 7.53
C ILE A 503 59.61 -32.03 6.00
N ALA A 504 60.62 -32.62 5.35
CA ALA A 504 60.72 -32.64 3.89
C ALA A 504 59.58 -33.45 3.23
N ALA A 505 59.20 -34.60 3.81
CA ALA A 505 58.08 -35.39 3.32
C ALA A 505 56.71 -34.71 3.53
N ALA A 506 56.55 -33.94 4.63
CA ALA A 506 55.35 -33.14 4.88
C ALA A 506 55.24 -31.93 3.93
N LEU A 507 56.36 -31.26 3.65
CA LEU A 507 56.43 -30.16 2.66
C LEU A 507 56.17 -30.66 1.23
N ALA A 508 56.68 -31.85 0.86
CA ALA A 508 56.42 -32.47 -0.43
C ALA A 508 54.94 -32.86 -0.60
N ARG A 509 54.29 -33.38 0.45
CA ARG A 509 52.84 -33.69 0.43
C ARG A 509 51.96 -32.43 0.38
N ALA A 510 52.36 -31.35 1.07
CA ALA A 510 51.67 -30.07 1.00
C ALA A 510 51.82 -29.37 -0.36
N GLN A 511 52.98 -29.52 -1.02
CA GLN A 511 53.20 -29.02 -2.38
C GLN A 511 52.43 -29.86 -3.42
N ALA A 512 52.33 -31.18 -3.23
CA ALA A 512 51.51 -32.05 -4.09
C ALA A 512 50.00 -31.76 -3.97
N GLN A 513 49.50 -31.42 -2.77
CA GLN A 513 48.09 -31.02 -2.59
C GLN A 513 47.78 -29.60 -3.10
N LYS A 514 48.77 -28.68 -3.07
CA LYS A 514 48.64 -27.36 -3.71
C LYS A 514 48.68 -27.45 -5.25
N ALA A 515 49.40 -28.41 -5.82
CA ALA A 515 49.40 -28.68 -7.25
C ALA A 515 48.09 -29.33 -7.75
N SER A 516 47.33 -29.99 -6.87
CA SER A 516 46.05 -30.65 -7.24
C SER A 516 44.80 -29.80 -7.02
N THR A 517 44.94 -28.50 -6.69
CA THR A 517 43.79 -27.60 -6.49
C THR A 517 43.94 -26.34 -7.33
N GLU A 518 43.97 -26.49 -8.65
CA GLU A 518 43.41 -25.46 -9.53
C GLU A 518 41.89 -25.62 -9.54
N VAL A 519 41.18 -24.62 -9.02
CA VAL A 519 39.72 -24.55 -9.15
C VAL A 519 39.38 -24.24 -10.61
N ARG A 520 39.25 -25.27 -11.44
CA ARG A 520 38.75 -25.17 -12.82
C ARG A 520 37.22 -25.30 -12.83
N ASN A 521 36.54 -24.19 -12.58
CA ASN A 521 35.07 -24.14 -12.49
C ASN A 521 34.42 -23.63 -13.80
N THR A 522 35.00 -23.98 -14.96
CA THR A 522 34.55 -23.47 -16.27
C THR A 522 34.36 -24.54 -17.34
N GLU A 523 34.69 -25.80 -17.07
CA GLU A 523 34.73 -26.84 -18.12
C GLU A 523 33.39 -27.60 -18.27
N ASP A 524 32.52 -27.63 -17.24
CA ASP A 524 31.18 -28.26 -17.28
C ASP A 524 30.05 -27.29 -16.89
N LEU A 525 29.86 -26.23 -17.69
CA LEU A 525 28.72 -25.33 -17.57
C LEU A 525 27.54 -25.85 -18.44
N SER A 526 26.32 -25.79 -17.91
CA SER A 526 25.10 -26.14 -18.66
C SER A 526 24.94 -25.23 -19.89
N ALA A 527 24.19 -25.68 -20.90
CA ALA A 527 23.95 -24.88 -22.10
C ALA A 527 23.32 -23.52 -21.79
N GLU A 528 22.47 -23.47 -20.77
CA GLU A 528 21.84 -22.25 -20.23
C GLU A 528 22.88 -21.29 -19.64
N THR A 529 23.78 -21.79 -18.80
CA THR A 529 24.82 -20.94 -18.19
C THR A 529 25.83 -20.43 -19.21
N LYS A 530 26.10 -21.18 -20.29
CA LYS A 530 26.93 -20.71 -21.41
C LYS A 530 26.23 -19.61 -22.21
N ALA A 531 24.91 -19.67 -22.38
CA ALA A 531 24.13 -18.63 -23.03
C ALA A 531 24.09 -17.34 -22.21
N ASP A 532 23.92 -17.44 -20.88
CA ASP A 532 23.95 -16.29 -19.98
C ASP A 532 25.32 -15.58 -19.99
N ILE A 533 26.41 -16.35 -20.00
CA ILE A 533 27.77 -15.80 -20.09
C ILE A 533 27.96 -15.05 -21.41
N ALA A 534 27.50 -15.62 -22.53
CA ALA A 534 27.59 -14.98 -23.84
C ALA A 534 26.75 -13.68 -23.91
N GLU A 535 25.55 -13.65 -23.31
CA GLU A 535 24.72 -12.45 -23.24
C GLU A 535 25.38 -11.34 -22.39
N ILE A 536 25.96 -11.73 -21.25
CA ILE A 536 26.66 -10.80 -20.36
C ILE A 536 27.92 -10.23 -21.02
N GLU A 537 28.69 -11.06 -21.75
CA GLU A 537 29.86 -10.60 -22.51
C GLU A 537 29.47 -9.70 -23.68
N ALA A 538 28.39 -10.01 -24.40
CA ALA A 538 27.85 -9.15 -25.45
C ALA A 538 27.45 -7.77 -24.89
N ARG A 539 26.80 -7.73 -23.72
CA ARG A 539 26.48 -6.47 -23.01
C ARG A 539 27.73 -5.71 -22.56
N ARG A 540 28.75 -6.38 -22.03
CA ARG A 540 30.02 -5.73 -21.63
C ARG A 540 30.75 -5.14 -22.81
N LYS A 541 30.76 -5.83 -23.96
CA LYS A 541 31.37 -5.37 -25.20
C LYS A 541 30.62 -4.17 -25.80
N ALA A 542 29.29 -4.16 -25.70
CA ALA A 542 28.46 -3.01 -26.08
C ALA A 542 28.69 -1.77 -25.19
N LEU A 543 29.15 -1.96 -23.94
CA LEU A 543 29.38 -0.91 -22.96
C LEU A 543 30.85 -0.44 -22.86
N ASN A 544 31.76 -0.95 -23.71
CA ASN A 544 33.19 -0.57 -23.76
C ASN A 544 33.93 -0.65 -22.40
N LEU A 545 33.52 -1.57 -21.52
CA LEU A 545 34.16 -1.79 -20.22
C LEU A 545 35.30 -2.80 -20.36
N THR A 546 36.53 -2.33 -20.60
CA THR A 546 37.74 -3.16 -20.45
C THR A 546 38.10 -3.31 -18.97
N ALA A 547 38.40 -4.54 -18.55
CA ALA A 547 38.78 -4.85 -17.16
C ALA A 547 40.02 -4.04 -16.72
N ALA A 548 39.87 -3.22 -15.68
CA ALA A 548 41.00 -2.60 -15.00
C ALA A 548 41.77 -3.67 -14.19
N PRO A 549 43.12 -3.64 -14.16
CA PRO A 549 43.89 -4.54 -13.32
C PRO A 549 43.63 -4.25 -11.83
N PRO A 550 43.70 -5.27 -10.95
CA PRO A 550 43.38 -5.10 -9.54
C PRO A 550 44.40 -4.17 -8.84
N PRO A 551 43.95 -3.36 -7.86
CA PRO A 551 44.83 -2.43 -7.16
C PRO A 551 45.86 -3.18 -6.31
N ALA A 552 47.11 -2.72 -6.35
CA ALA A 552 48.18 -3.22 -5.50
C ALA A 552 47.91 -2.88 -4.04
N LEU A 553 48.01 -3.88 -3.16
CA LEU A 553 47.90 -3.75 -1.71
C LEU A 553 49.04 -2.86 -1.16
N ALA A 554 48.67 -1.77 -0.49
CA ALA A 554 49.61 -0.87 0.20
C ALA A 554 50.22 -1.55 1.45
N PRO A 555 51.51 -1.31 1.77
CA PRO A 555 52.14 -1.87 2.96
C PRO A 555 51.73 -1.12 4.24
N LYS A 556 51.55 -1.88 5.31
CA LYS A 556 51.31 -1.38 6.69
C LYS A 556 52.51 -0.59 7.20
N ALA A 557 52.28 0.61 7.71
CA ALA A 557 53.28 1.38 8.46
C ALA A 557 52.92 1.39 9.95
N GLY A 558 53.88 1.01 10.79
CA GLY A 558 53.88 1.21 12.23
C GLY A 558 55.18 1.89 12.68
N ASP A 559 55.00 3.03 13.35
CA ASP A 559 55.81 3.63 14.44
C ASP A 559 57.16 4.35 14.11
N PRO A 560 57.70 5.23 15.01
CA PRO A 560 57.54 6.69 14.90
C PRO A 560 58.82 7.57 15.03
N ARG A 561 58.69 8.87 14.63
CA ARG A 561 59.45 10.10 15.03
C ARG A 561 60.94 10.25 14.59
N PRO A 562 61.60 11.45 14.66
CA PRO A 562 61.20 12.82 15.09
C PRO A 562 61.62 13.99 14.15
N ASP A 563 61.22 15.22 14.55
CA ASP A 563 61.79 16.56 14.31
C ASP A 563 61.96 17.14 12.89
N GLU A 564 61.17 18.18 12.60
CA GLU A 564 61.69 19.56 12.41
C GLU A 564 60.53 20.57 12.39
N ALA A 565 60.66 21.63 13.19
CA ALA A 565 59.91 22.88 13.15
C ALA A 565 60.96 24.02 13.07
N PRO A 566 60.62 25.32 12.96
CA PRO A 566 59.34 26.01 12.74
C PRO A 566 59.44 27.16 11.69
N ALA A 567 58.42 28.02 11.62
CA ALA A 567 58.43 29.50 11.37
C ALA A 567 57.48 29.94 10.24
N VAL A 568 56.74 31.07 10.24
CA VAL A 568 56.21 32.08 11.19
C VAL A 568 55.51 33.14 10.29
N GLU A 569 54.52 33.86 10.84
CA GLU A 569 53.93 35.16 10.39
C GLU A 569 53.03 35.21 9.13
N ALA A 570 52.14 36.18 8.95
CA ALA A 570 51.17 36.92 9.78
C ALA A 570 50.44 37.90 8.82
N GLU A 571 49.27 38.38 9.25
CA GLU A 571 48.57 39.62 8.82
C GLU A 571 47.65 39.64 7.58
N GLY A 572 46.44 40.19 7.81
CA GLY A 572 45.89 41.24 6.94
C GLY A 572 44.52 41.03 6.29
N SER A 573 43.43 41.25 7.03
CA SER A 573 42.11 41.65 6.47
C SER A 573 42.14 43.13 5.98
N PRO A 574 41.01 43.74 5.53
CA PRO A 574 40.26 43.54 4.28
C PRO A 574 40.09 44.90 3.52
N GLN A 575 39.60 44.88 2.27
CA GLN A 575 38.76 45.97 1.69
C GLN A 575 38.37 45.66 0.23
N SER A 576 37.09 45.39 -0.04
CA SER A 576 36.13 46.22 -0.81
C SER A 576 34.85 45.45 -1.09
#